data_AF-Q6A870-F1
#
_entry.id   AF-Q6A870-F1
#
_cell.length_a   1.000
_cell.length_b   1.000
_cell.length_c   1.000
_cell.angle_alpha   90.00
_cell.angle_beta   90.00
_cell.angle_gamma   90.00
#
_symmetry.space_group_name_H-M   'P 1'
#
loop_
_entity.id
_entity.type
_entity.pdbx_description
1 polymer ?
#
loop_
_entity_poly.entity_id
_entity_poly.type
_entity_poly.pdbx_seq_one_letter_code
_entity_poly.pdbx_strand_id
1 'polypeptide(L)'
;MPSYRTTPDGKDYRLVITVTDEVTTCVIERIREGTWVPVQTWNTDVTARTRAPERRLKITESAANHGWQVPADAWGPIRHNRIVVKTIHPTGWASVVADATRRRDEALAQLGTIDLAWRDVLADAAAIGHLPATTIAEAAGVSRGRVYQLREEQRERMNALDAGRSLAQRRKP
;
A
#
# COMPACT_ATOMS: atom_id res chain seq x y z
N MET A 1 -9.92 23.39 25.23
CA MET A 1 -8.66 23.12 24.50
C MET A 1 -7.89 22.06 25.26
N PRO A 2 -7.55 20.90 24.66
CA PRO A 2 -6.68 19.93 25.31
C PRO A 2 -5.26 20.51 25.48
N SER A 3 -4.69 20.34 26.67
CA SER A 3 -3.36 20.85 27.06
C SER A 3 -2.24 20.07 26.35
N TYR A 4 -1.35 20.79 25.64
CA TYR A 4 -0.19 20.28 24.90
C TYR A 4 0.78 19.41 25.72
N ARG A 5 0.68 19.40 27.06
CA ARG A 5 1.62 18.70 27.96
C ARG A 5 1.36 17.19 28.13
N THR A 6 0.30 16.64 27.54
CA THR A 6 -0.12 15.26 27.82
C THR A 6 -0.32 14.38 26.59
N THR A 7 -0.24 14.93 25.37
CA THR A 7 -0.32 14.10 24.16
C THR A 7 0.97 13.30 24.04
N PRO A 8 0.93 11.96 24.01
CA PRO A 8 2.11 11.15 23.80
C PRO A 8 2.85 11.62 22.54
N ASP A 9 4.17 11.59 22.57
CA ASP A 9 4.93 11.79 21.34
C ASP A 9 4.58 10.68 20.36
N GLY A 10 4.44 11.02 19.08
CA GLY A 10 4.37 10.06 17.99
C GLY A 10 5.72 9.42 17.75
N LYS A 11 6.43 9.02 18.82
CA LYS A 11 7.70 8.32 18.75
C LYS A 11 7.55 7.14 17.80
N ASP A 12 8.57 6.94 16.98
CA ASP A 12 8.60 5.94 15.91
C ASP A 12 7.70 6.24 14.70
N TYR A 13 7.02 7.38 14.67
CA TYR A 13 6.29 7.87 13.51
C TYR A 13 6.91 9.14 12.92
N ARG A 14 6.70 9.34 11.63
CA ARG A 14 7.01 10.61 10.96
C ARG A 14 5.99 10.89 9.87
N LEU A 15 5.78 12.16 9.58
CA LEU A 15 4.99 12.62 8.45
C LEU A 15 5.95 12.97 7.31
N VAL A 16 5.78 12.29 6.18
CA VAL A 16 6.46 12.60 4.92
C VAL A 16 5.46 13.27 4.00
N ILE A 17 5.83 14.43 3.48
CA ILE A 17 4.99 15.22 2.59
C ILE A 17 5.73 15.36 1.27
N THR A 18 5.10 14.95 0.19
CA THR A 18 5.59 15.13 -1.18
C THR A 18 4.69 16.13 -1.88
N VAL A 19 5.25 17.24 -2.31
CA VAL A 19 4.52 18.38 -2.90
C VAL A 19 4.79 18.40 -4.39
N THR A 20 3.79 18.15 -5.23
CA THR A 20 3.93 18.30 -6.70
C THR A 20 3.13 19.50 -7.20
N ASP A 21 3.20 19.77 -8.50
CA ASP A 21 2.37 20.79 -9.15
C ASP A 21 0.88 20.38 -9.21
N GLU A 22 0.58 19.10 -9.05
CA GLU A 22 -0.77 18.54 -9.18
C GLU A 22 -1.42 18.26 -7.82
N VAL A 23 -0.66 17.64 -6.91
CA VAL A 23 -1.18 17.18 -5.62
C VAL A 23 -0.09 17.16 -4.57
N THR A 24 -0.47 17.37 -3.32
CA THR A 24 0.41 17.10 -2.19
C THR A 24 -0.03 15.82 -1.49
N THR A 25 0.86 14.83 -1.48
CA THR A 25 0.64 13.55 -0.81
C THR A 25 1.28 13.58 0.57
N CYS A 26 0.50 13.23 1.58
CA CYS A 26 0.93 13.08 2.96
C CYS A 26 0.98 11.59 3.30
N VAL A 27 2.10 11.15 3.88
CA VAL A 27 2.33 9.76 4.28
C VAL A 27 2.80 9.74 5.72
N ILE A 28 2.06 9.05 6.58
CA ILE A 28 2.59 8.70 7.90
C ILE A 28 3.34 7.40 7.76
N GLU A 29 4.59 7.40 8.21
CA GLU A 29 5.44 6.22 8.24
C GLU A 29 5.76 5.84 9.68
N ARG A 30 5.87 4.53 9.93
CA ARG A 30 6.34 3.96 11.19
C ARG A 30 7.67 3.25 10.97
N ILE A 31 8.63 3.43 11.87
CA ILE A 31 9.91 2.70 11.82
C ILE A 31 9.71 1.23 12.25
N ARG A 32 10.26 0.31 11.47
CA ARG A 32 10.31 -1.14 11.73
C ARG A 32 11.67 -1.65 11.29
N GLU A 33 12.45 -2.19 12.22
CA GLU A 33 13.77 -2.80 11.91
C GLU A 33 14.68 -1.89 11.07
N GLY A 34 14.70 -0.58 11.37
CA GLY A 34 15.49 0.41 10.63
C GLY A 34 14.86 0.89 9.31
N THR A 35 13.75 0.31 8.87
CA THR A 35 13.01 0.71 7.67
C THR A 35 11.73 1.48 7.99
N TRP A 36 11.49 2.58 7.28
CA TRP A 36 10.25 3.34 7.41
C TRP A 36 9.16 2.74 6.53
N VAL A 37 8.05 2.35 7.15
CA VAL A 37 6.93 1.68 6.47
C VAL A 37 5.71 2.59 6.50
N PRO A 38 5.08 2.90 5.35
CA PRO A 38 3.85 3.68 5.31
C PRO A 38 2.70 2.98 6.04
N VAL A 39 2.04 3.72 6.95
CA VAL A 39 0.86 3.24 7.70
C VAL A 39 -0.42 3.99 7.32
N GLN A 40 -0.31 5.23 6.84
CA GLN A 40 -1.44 6.04 6.39
C GLN A 40 -1.00 6.89 5.20
N THR A 41 -1.89 7.09 4.24
CA THR A 41 -1.60 7.91 3.05
C THR A 41 -2.86 8.64 2.63
N TRP A 42 -2.74 9.93 2.38
CA TRP A 42 -3.82 10.75 1.86
C TRP A 42 -3.27 11.87 0.98
N ASN A 43 -4.14 12.45 0.17
CA ASN A 43 -3.84 13.59 -0.67
C ASN A 43 -4.50 14.84 -0.11
N THR A 44 -3.87 15.97 -0.40
CA THR A 44 -4.34 17.30 -0.06
C THR A 44 -4.36 18.14 -1.33
N ASP A 45 -5.28 19.08 -1.38
CA ASP A 45 -5.57 19.99 -2.51
C ASP A 45 -4.55 21.14 -2.65
N VAL A 46 -3.44 21.10 -1.90
CA VAL A 46 -2.35 22.05 -2.03
C VAL A 46 -1.28 21.56 -3.00
N THR A 47 -0.62 22.49 -3.67
CA THR A 47 0.40 22.20 -4.68
C THR A 47 1.67 23.00 -4.42
N ALA A 48 2.69 22.79 -5.25
CA ALA A 48 3.92 23.57 -5.22
C ALA A 48 3.66 25.08 -5.42
N ARG A 49 2.60 25.43 -6.14
CA ARG A 49 2.19 26.82 -6.43
C ARG A 49 1.48 27.49 -5.26
N THR A 50 0.92 26.73 -4.33
CA THR A 50 0.33 27.27 -3.10
C THR A 50 1.42 27.97 -2.28
N ARG A 51 1.10 29.14 -1.69
CA ARG A 51 2.08 29.88 -0.88
C ARG A 51 2.52 29.04 0.32
N ALA A 52 3.80 29.11 0.68
CA ALA A 52 4.36 28.22 1.71
C ALA A 52 3.63 28.28 3.08
N PRO A 53 3.26 29.46 3.62
CA PRO A 53 2.51 29.53 4.88
C PRO A 53 1.10 28.89 4.78
N GLU A 54 0.38 29.17 3.70
CA GLU A 54 -0.95 28.61 3.44
C GLU A 54 -0.88 27.09 3.26
N ARG A 55 0.11 26.60 2.52
CA ARG A 55 0.36 25.18 2.33
C ARG A 55 0.61 24.49 3.68
N ARG A 56 1.46 25.05 4.55
CA ARG A 56 1.71 24.49 5.89
C ARG A 56 0.45 24.44 6.74
N LEU A 57 -0.36 25.48 6.72
CA LEU A 57 -1.62 25.53 7.45
C LEU A 57 -2.57 24.41 6.98
N LYS A 58 -2.84 24.34 5.67
CA LYS A 58 -3.75 23.33 5.09
C LYS A 58 -3.27 21.90 5.33
N ILE A 59 -1.97 21.64 5.23
CA ILE A 59 -1.41 20.31 5.56
C ILE A 59 -1.57 20.02 7.06
N THR A 60 -1.38 21.01 7.94
CA THR A 60 -1.55 20.84 9.39
C THR A 60 -3.00 20.50 9.74
N GLU A 61 -3.95 21.22 9.16
CA GLU A 61 -5.39 20.96 9.31
C GLU A 61 -5.77 19.59 8.76
N SER A 62 -5.24 19.23 7.58
CA SER A 62 -5.44 17.91 7.00
C SER A 62 -4.88 16.80 7.89
N ALA A 63 -3.66 16.95 8.42
CA ALA A 63 -3.08 16.00 9.36
C ALA A 63 -3.97 15.82 10.60
N ALA A 64 -4.55 16.90 11.12
CA ALA A 64 -5.46 16.85 12.26
C ALA A 64 -6.73 16.04 11.95
N ASN A 65 -7.30 16.19 10.76
CA ASN A 65 -8.44 15.38 10.29
C ASN A 65 -8.10 13.88 10.18
N HIS A 66 -6.82 13.55 9.97
CA HIS A 66 -6.32 12.17 9.92
C HIS A 66 -5.79 11.66 11.27
N GLY A 67 -6.04 12.39 12.37
CA GLY A 67 -5.69 11.99 13.72
C GLY A 67 -4.27 12.36 14.17
N TRP A 68 -3.62 13.29 13.47
CA TRP A 68 -2.25 13.73 13.75
C TRP A 68 -2.16 15.22 14.01
N GLN A 69 -1.50 15.58 15.10
CA GLN A 69 -1.14 16.95 15.39
C GLN A 69 0.32 17.20 14.99
N VAL A 70 0.54 18.28 14.25
CA VAL A 70 1.86 18.72 13.81
C VAL A 70 2.23 20.02 14.54
N PRO A 71 3.25 20.05 15.39
CA PRO A 71 3.73 21.28 16.02
C PRO A 71 4.23 22.29 14.98
N ALA A 72 4.02 23.59 15.25
CA ALA A 72 4.36 24.67 14.32
C ALA A 72 5.88 24.77 14.04
N ASP A 73 6.71 24.37 15.01
CA ASP A 73 8.17 24.34 14.97
C ASP A 73 8.75 23.02 14.43
N ALA A 74 7.93 21.99 14.22
CA ALA A 74 8.39 20.68 13.75
C ALA A 74 8.72 20.62 12.25
N TRP A 75 8.40 21.68 11.50
CA TRP A 75 8.54 21.73 10.06
C TRP A 75 10.00 21.76 9.60
N GLY A 76 10.43 20.71 8.91
CA GLY A 76 11.75 20.65 8.26
C GLY A 76 11.85 21.49 6.98
N PRO A 77 13.06 21.66 6.42
CA PRO A 77 13.25 22.28 5.12
C PRO A 77 12.64 21.44 4.00
N ILE A 78 12.21 22.09 2.93
CA ILE A 78 11.82 21.41 1.69
C ILE A 78 13.09 20.99 0.94
N ARG A 79 13.21 19.71 0.58
CA ARG A 79 14.31 19.20 -0.26
C ARG A 79 13.73 18.30 -1.34
N HIS A 80 14.03 18.59 -2.61
CA HIS A 80 13.50 17.83 -3.75
C HIS A 80 11.98 17.61 -3.65
N ASN A 81 11.24 18.69 -3.41
CA ASN A 81 9.78 18.67 -3.26
C ASN A 81 9.25 17.81 -2.10
N ARG A 82 10.12 17.45 -1.15
CA ARG A 82 9.79 16.59 -0.01
C ARG A 82 10.08 17.30 1.31
N ILE A 83 9.18 17.12 2.27
CA ILE A 83 9.30 17.57 3.65
C ILE A 83 9.18 16.35 4.55
N VAL A 84 10.02 16.27 5.58
CA VAL A 84 9.92 15.23 6.61
C VAL A 84 9.76 15.90 7.96
N VAL A 85 8.64 15.62 8.62
CA VAL A 85 8.31 16.12 9.94
C VAL A 85 8.42 14.96 10.92
N LYS A 86 9.44 15.01 11.78
CA LYS A 86 9.77 13.93 12.72
C LYS A 86 9.02 14.03 14.05
N THR A 87 8.58 15.24 14.41
CA THR A 87 7.84 15.48 15.63
C THR A 87 6.37 15.64 15.27
N ILE A 88 5.58 14.62 15.52
CA ILE A 88 4.13 14.60 15.33
C ILE A 88 3.49 13.91 16.54
N HIS A 89 2.23 14.21 16.81
CA HIS A 89 1.51 13.65 17.96
C HIS A 89 0.22 12.97 17.49
N PRO A 90 0.00 11.68 17.80
CA PRO A 90 -1.24 11.02 17.49
C PRO A 90 -2.33 11.52 18.45
N THR A 91 -3.35 12.17 17.92
CA THR A 91 -4.51 12.67 18.67
C THR A 91 -5.77 11.85 18.41
N GLY A 92 -5.83 11.13 17.29
CA GLY A 92 -6.99 10.34 16.86
C GLY A 92 -6.65 8.90 16.51
N TRP A 93 -6.22 8.10 17.50
CA TRP A 93 -5.80 6.70 17.28
C TRP A 93 -6.83 5.83 16.56
N ALA A 94 -8.13 6.06 16.77
CA ALA A 94 -9.17 5.33 16.05
C ALA A 94 -9.07 5.53 14.53
N SER A 95 -8.84 6.76 14.06
CA SER A 95 -8.64 7.06 12.64
C SER A 95 -7.35 6.44 12.11
N VAL A 96 -6.28 6.51 12.89
CA VAL A 96 -4.97 5.92 12.52
C VAL A 96 -5.09 4.41 12.36
N VAL A 97 -5.76 3.72 13.29
CA VAL A 97 -5.97 2.26 13.23
C VAL A 97 -6.86 1.89 12.05
N ALA A 98 -7.93 2.65 11.80
CA ALA A 98 -8.84 2.41 10.68
C ALA A 98 -8.11 2.48 9.33
N ASP A 99 -7.34 3.55 9.10
CA ASP A 99 -6.58 3.68 7.85
C ASP A 99 -5.46 2.66 7.72
N ALA A 100 -4.74 2.35 8.80
CA ALA A 100 -3.71 1.31 8.78
C ALA A 100 -4.31 -0.07 8.48
N THR A 101 -5.51 -0.35 8.99
CA THR A 101 -6.25 -1.60 8.72
C THR A 101 -6.68 -1.65 7.25
N ARG A 102 -7.30 -0.58 6.75
CA ARG A 102 -7.67 -0.48 5.34
C ARG A 102 -6.48 -0.71 4.42
N ARG A 103 -5.34 -0.06 4.69
CA ARG A 103 -4.10 -0.24 3.92
C ARG A 103 -3.58 -1.67 3.99
N ARG A 104 -3.65 -2.32 5.16
CA ARG A 104 -3.28 -3.73 5.30
C ARG A 104 -4.17 -4.62 4.42
N ASP A 105 -5.47 -4.39 4.42
CA ASP A 105 -6.42 -5.20 3.65
C ASP A 105 -6.24 -4.97 2.14
N GLU A 106 -6.01 -3.73 1.71
CA GLU A 106 -5.62 -3.39 0.33
C GLU A 106 -4.33 -4.12 -0.08
N ALA A 107 -3.31 -4.14 0.78
CA ALA A 107 -2.04 -4.83 0.51
C ALA A 107 -2.21 -6.35 0.46
N LEU A 108 -3.05 -6.94 1.31
CA LEU A 108 -3.36 -8.37 1.27
C LEU A 108 -4.13 -8.75 0.00
N ALA A 109 -5.09 -7.93 -0.43
CA ALA A 109 -5.79 -8.13 -1.69
C ALA A 109 -4.81 -8.04 -2.88
N GLN A 110 -3.93 -7.05 -2.89
CA GLN A 110 -2.90 -6.92 -3.92
C GLN A 110 -1.93 -8.10 -3.93
N LEU A 111 -1.49 -8.57 -2.76
CA LEU A 111 -0.66 -9.77 -2.64
C LEU A 111 -1.37 -11.00 -3.21
N GLY A 112 -2.68 -11.16 -2.94
CA GLY A 112 -3.49 -12.23 -3.52
C GLY A 112 -3.52 -12.18 -5.05
N THR A 113 -3.70 -10.99 -5.63
CA THR A 113 -3.64 -10.80 -7.09
C THR A 113 -2.26 -11.10 -7.66
N ILE A 114 -1.19 -10.65 -6.99
CA ILE A 114 0.20 -10.94 -7.40
C ILE A 114 0.48 -12.44 -7.33
N ASP A 115 0.03 -13.13 -6.28
CA ASP A 115 0.21 -14.57 -6.14
C ASP A 115 -0.52 -15.34 -7.25
N LEU A 116 -1.75 -14.95 -7.59
CA LEU A 116 -2.47 -15.55 -8.72
C LEU A 116 -1.72 -15.34 -10.04
N ALA A 117 -1.31 -14.10 -10.34
CA ALA A 117 -0.55 -13.80 -11.55
C ALA A 117 0.79 -14.56 -11.60
N TRP A 118 1.47 -14.70 -10.47
CA TRP A 118 2.69 -15.49 -10.36
C TRP A 118 2.44 -16.97 -10.69
N ARG A 119 1.34 -17.57 -10.21
CA ARG A 119 0.95 -18.95 -10.56
C ARG A 119 0.67 -19.11 -12.04
N ASP A 120 0.02 -18.12 -12.67
CA ASP A 120 -0.24 -18.12 -14.11
C ASP A 120 1.08 -18.11 -14.88
N VAL A 121 2.04 -17.26 -14.49
CA VAL A 121 3.38 -17.22 -15.09
C VAL A 121 4.11 -18.57 -14.96
N LEU A 122 3.98 -19.28 -13.84
CA LEU A 122 4.57 -20.62 -13.70
C LEU A 122 3.95 -21.66 -14.62
N ALA A 123 2.64 -21.56 -14.87
CA ALA A 123 1.95 -22.42 -15.82
C ALA A 123 2.36 -22.07 -17.27
N ASP A 124 2.42 -20.80 -17.61
CA ASP A 124 2.82 -20.30 -18.94
C ASP A 124 4.28 -20.63 -19.26
N ALA A 125 5.18 -20.55 -18.27
CA ALA A 125 6.56 -20.98 -18.44
C ALA A 125 6.67 -22.44 -18.92
N ALA A 126 5.72 -23.29 -18.53
CA ALA A 126 5.64 -24.68 -18.99
C ALA A 126 4.95 -24.83 -20.35
N ALA A 127 3.78 -24.20 -20.51
CA ALA A 127 2.92 -24.39 -21.66
C ALA A 127 3.41 -23.63 -22.90
N ILE A 128 3.85 -22.39 -22.69
CA ILE A 128 4.31 -21.45 -23.73
C ILE A 128 5.84 -21.44 -23.79
N GLY A 129 6.49 -21.33 -22.64
CA GLY A 129 7.95 -21.27 -22.54
C GLY A 129 8.64 -22.63 -22.70
N HIS A 130 7.88 -23.72 -22.72
CA HIS A 130 8.36 -25.10 -22.82
C HIS A 130 9.46 -25.45 -21.81
N LEU A 131 9.50 -24.77 -20.65
CA LEU A 131 10.52 -25.00 -19.64
C LEU A 131 10.24 -26.29 -18.85
N PRO A 132 11.29 -27.10 -18.59
CA PRO A 132 11.18 -28.24 -17.67
C PRO A 132 10.76 -27.80 -16.28
N ALA A 133 9.98 -28.64 -15.60
CA ALA A 133 9.52 -28.37 -14.24
C ALA A 133 10.67 -28.16 -13.23
N THR A 134 11.83 -28.74 -13.48
CA THR A 134 13.06 -28.54 -12.66
C THR A 134 13.57 -27.11 -12.78
N THR A 135 13.68 -26.58 -13.99
CA THR A 135 14.16 -25.22 -14.26
C THR A 135 13.19 -24.17 -13.69
N ILE A 136 11.89 -24.41 -13.82
CA ILE A 136 10.86 -23.53 -13.24
C ILE A 136 10.95 -23.55 -11.71
N ALA A 137 11.08 -24.73 -11.11
CA ALA A 137 11.18 -24.89 -9.67
C ALA A 137 12.41 -24.16 -9.08
N GLU A 138 13.56 -24.30 -9.73
CA GLU A 138 14.80 -23.62 -9.36
C GLU A 138 14.64 -22.09 -9.44
N ALA A 139 14.14 -21.57 -10.56
CA ALA A 139 13.97 -20.13 -10.76
C ALA A 139 12.94 -19.51 -9.77
N ALA A 140 11.90 -20.25 -9.44
CA ALA A 140 10.85 -19.80 -8.53
C ALA A 140 11.16 -20.06 -7.05
N GLY A 141 12.25 -20.76 -6.73
CA GLY A 141 12.60 -21.13 -5.36
C GLY A 141 11.59 -22.06 -4.68
N VAL A 142 10.89 -22.90 -5.46
CA VAL A 142 9.88 -23.85 -4.96
C VAL A 142 10.26 -25.28 -5.29
N SER A 143 9.58 -26.25 -4.66
CA SER A 143 9.80 -27.66 -5.00
C SER A 143 9.22 -27.99 -6.38
N ARG A 144 9.84 -28.95 -7.08
CA ARG A 144 9.31 -29.51 -8.33
C ARG A 144 7.90 -30.05 -8.18
N GLY A 145 7.58 -30.66 -7.03
CA GLY A 145 6.24 -31.15 -6.73
C GLY A 145 5.21 -30.02 -6.67
N ARG A 146 5.58 -28.86 -6.13
CA ARG A 146 4.69 -27.69 -6.10
C ARG A 146 4.37 -27.16 -7.49
N VAL A 147 5.34 -27.17 -8.41
CA VAL A 147 5.11 -26.80 -9.82
C VAL A 147 4.06 -27.72 -10.46
N TYR A 148 4.11 -29.03 -10.22
CA TYR A 148 3.09 -29.95 -10.73
C TYR A 148 1.71 -29.73 -10.10
N GLN A 149 1.64 -29.52 -8.78
CA GLN A 149 0.37 -29.20 -8.11
C GLN A 149 -0.27 -27.93 -8.70
N LEU A 150 0.52 -26.86 -8.90
CA LEU A 150 0.00 -25.62 -9.47
C LEU A 150 -0.53 -25.81 -10.89
N ARG A 151 0.10 -26.67 -11.70
CA ARG A 151 -0.40 -27.01 -13.05
C ARG A 151 -1.73 -27.75 -13.00
N GLU A 152 -1.88 -28.70 -12.08
CA GLU A 152 -3.14 -29.41 -11.87
C GLU A 152 -4.24 -28.46 -11.39
N GLU A 153 -3.96 -27.62 -10.38
CA GLU A 153 -4.89 -26.59 -9.88
C GLU A 153 -5.37 -25.65 -11.01
N GLN A 154 -4.47 -25.26 -11.92
CA GLN A 154 -4.80 -24.43 -13.09
C GLN A 154 -5.67 -25.18 -14.11
N ARG A 155 -5.35 -26.44 -14.41
CA ARG A 155 -6.15 -27.26 -15.33
C ARG A 155 -7.57 -27.45 -14.81
N GLU A 156 -7.73 -27.71 -13.52
CA GLU A 156 -9.04 -27.82 -12.86
C GLU A 156 -9.85 -26.52 -12.91
N ARG A 157 -9.19 -25.37 -12.67
CA ARG A 157 -9.83 -24.05 -12.79
C ARG A 157 -10.32 -23.75 -14.20
N MET A 158 -9.50 -24.03 -15.22
CA MET A 158 -9.87 -23.81 -16.62
C MET A 158 -11.07 -24.68 -17.01
N ASN A 159 -11.03 -25.97 -16.64
CA ASN A 159 -12.15 -26.89 -16.87
C ASN A 159 -13.45 -26.42 -16.18
N ALA A 160 -13.36 -25.88 -14.97
CA ALA A 160 -14.53 -25.35 -14.25
C ALA A 160 -15.10 -24.10 -14.90
N LEU A 161 -14.25 -23.19 -15.41
CA LEU A 161 -14.67 -21.99 -16.14
C LEU A 161 -15.36 -22.35 -17.47
N ASP A 162 -14.83 -23.34 -18.18
CA ASP A 162 -15.42 -23.82 -19.44
C ASP A 162 -16.77 -24.50 -19.22
N ALA A 163 -16.89 -25.31 -18.16
CA ALA A 163 -18.16 -25.91 -17.75
C ALA A 163 -19.20 -24.84 -17.37
N GLY A 164 -18.79 -23.80 -16.62
CA GLY A 164 -19.65 -22.68 -16.26
C GLY A 164 -20.13 -21.85 -17.46
N ARG A 165 -19.26 -21.60 -18.44
CA ARG A 165 -19.62 -20.94 -19.71
C ARG A 165 -20.59 -21.77 -20.55
N SER A 166 -20.38 -23.08 -20.63
CA SER A 166 -21.26 -24.02 -21.33
C SER A 166 -22.68 -24.04 -20.74
N LEU A 167 -22.79 -24.02 -19.41
CA LEU A 167 -24.08 -23.94 -18.71
C LEU A 167 -24.79 -22.59 -18.90
N ALA A 168 -24.04 -21.48 -18.95
CA ALA A 168 -24.60 -20.15 -19.20
C ALA A 168 -25.10 -19.98 -20.65
N GLN A 169 -24.44 -20.59 -21.63
CA GLN A 169 -24.87 -20.58 -23.03
C GLN A 169 -26.15 -21.41 -23.27
N ARG A 170 -26.31 -22.55 -22.58
CA ARG A 170 -27.53 -23.38 -22.65
C ARG A 170 -28.78 -22.75 -22.01
N ARG A 171 -28.63 -21.67 -21.24
CA ARG A 171 -29.73 -20.98 -20.53
C ARG A 171 -30.27 -19.73 -21.24
N LYS A 172 -29.70 -19.34 -22.39
CA LYS A 172 -30.31 -18.29 -23.23
C LYS A 172 -31.40 -18.92 -24.11
N PRO A 173 -32.67 -18.47 -24.01
CA PRO A 173 -33.76 -18.93 -24.87
C PRO A 173 -33.58 -18.47 -26.32
#